data_AF-A0A356E8L1-F1
#
_entry.id   AF-A0A356E8L1-F1
#
_cell.length_a   1.000
_cell.length_b   1.000
_cell.length_c   1.000
_cell.angle_alpha   90.00
_cell.angle_beta   90.00
_cell.angle_gamma   90.00
#
_symmetry.space_group_name_H-M   'P 1'
#
loop_
_entity.id
_entity.type
_entity.pdbx_description
1 polymer ?
#
loop_
_entity_poly.entity_id
_entity_poly.type
_entity_poly.pdbx_seq_one_letter_code
_entity_poly.pdbx_strand_id
1 'polypeptide(L)'
;MRYDNMSAFIVMDIVREAAKYPNTIHFEIGQPDLPPCENVKTALKNAVEKNCFSYTESLGLPALREKICQYYERTYAVKITPDRVLLTPGTSGAFLVAYALTLASGDKLGLTDPSYPCY
;
A
#
# COMPACT_ATOMS: atom_id res chain seq x y z
N MET A 1 -3.72 1.60 -25.82
CA MET A 1 -4.40 1.14 -24.59
C MET A 1 -4.19 2.15 -23.47
N ARG A 2 -4.90 2.05 -22.33
CA ARG A 2 -4.76 3.05 -21.23
C ARG A 2 -3.32 3.19 -20.69
N TYR A 3 -2.49 2.17 -20.87
CA TYR A 3 -1.10 2.19 -20.42
C TYR A 3 -0.14 2.94 -21.37
N ASP A 4 -0.55 3.28 -22.60
CA ASP A 4 0.37 3.85 -23.61
C ASP A 4 0.97 5.20 -23.19
N ASN A 5 0.28 5.92 -22.30
CA ASN A 5 0.73 7.22 -21.76
C ASN A 5 1.42 7.12 -20.39
N MET A 6 1.64 5.91 -19.85
CA MET A 6 2.31 5.74 -18.56
C MET A 6 3.83 5.82 -18.73
N SER A 7 4.48 6.70 -17.97
CA SER A 7 5.94 6.74 -17.88
C SER A 7 6.48 5.67 -16.94
N ALA A 8 7.67 5.15 -17.23
CA ALA A 8 8.39 4.31 -16.29
C ALA A 8 8.81 5.10 -15.05
N PHE A 9 8.92 4.41 -13.91
CA PHE A 9 9.41 5.01 -12.68
C PHE A 9 10.94 5.14 -12.73
N ILE A 10 11.42 6.37 -13.00
CA ILE A 10 12.83 6.69 -13.27
C ILE A 10 13.81 6.23 -12.19
N VAL A 11 13.37 6.15 -10.93
CA VAL A 11 14.20 5.69 -9.81
C VAL A 11 14.74 4.28 -10.06
N MET A 12 13.99 3.41 -10.73
CA MET A 12 14.48 2.04 -11.01
C MET A 12 15.62 2.02 -12.03
N ASP A 13 15.68 2.99 -12.93
CA ASP A 13 16.82 3.13 -13.84
C ASP A 13 18.05 3.66 -13.11
N ILE A 14 17.87 4.57 -12.14
CA ILE A 14 18.93 5.05 -11.25
C ILE A 14 19.48 3.90 -10.41
N VAL A 15 18.62 3.09 -9.80
CA VAL A 15 19.01 1.89 -9.03
C VAL A 15 19.81 0.92 -9.91
N ARG A 16 19.37 0.69 -11.16
CA ARG A 16 20.06 -0.19 -12.10
C ARG A 16 21.45 0.34 -12.48
N GLU A 17 21.58 1.64 -12.69
CA GLU A 17 22.86 2.27 -13.03
C GLU A 17 23.81 2.26 -11.82
N ALA A 18 23.31 2.62 -10.63
CA ALA A 18 24.03 2.60 -9.36
C ALA A 18 24.65 1.22 -9.06
N ALA A 19 23.96 0.14 -9.41
CA ALA A 19 24.45 -1.23 -9.22
C ALA A 19 25.77 -1.55 -9.97
N LYS A 20 26.16 -0.74 -10.97
CA LYS A 20 27.45 -0.91 -11.68
C LYS A 20 28.65 -0.40 -10.88
N TYR A 21 28.43 0.43 -9.87
CA TYR A 21 29.49 1.08 -9.10
C TYR A 21 29.62 0.43 -7.72
N PRO A 22 30.78 -0.16 -7.41
CA PRO A 22 31.07 -0.64 -6.06
C PRO A 22 31.04 0.51 -5.05
N ASN A 23 30.50 0.27 -3.85
CA ASN A 23 30.38 1.23 -2.75
C ASN A 23 29.40 2.40 -2.97
N THR A 24 28.36 2.21 -3.79
CA THR A 24 27.27 3.19 -3.90
C THR A 24 26.50 3.30 -2.58
N ILE A 25 26.17 4.53 -2.18
CA ILE A 25 25.28 4.83 -1.07
C ILE A 25 23.92 5.22 -1.67
N HIS A 26 22.87 4.52 -1.26
CA HIS A 26 21.52 4.68 -1.83
C HIS A 26 20.68 5.67 -1.01
N PHE A 27 20.09 6.65 -1.68
CA PHE A 27 19.18 7.66 -1.11
C PHE A 27 17.87 7.80 -1.89
N GLU A 28 17.68 6.98 -2.92
CA GLU A 28 16.59 7.05 -3.88
C GLU A 28 15.45 6.07 -3.56
N ILE A 29 15.71 5.03 -2.77
CA ILE A 29 14.75 3.97 -2.48
C ILE A 29 13.87 4.36 -1.30
N GLY A 30 12.56 4.48 -1.55
CA GLY A 30 11.57 4.83 -0.51
C GLY A 30 11.09 3.65 0.36
N GLN A 31 11.60 2.43 0.12
CA GLN A 31 11.31 1.27 0.95
C GLN A 31 12.20 1.28 2.20
N PRO A 32 11.66 1.05 3.41
CA PRO A 32 12.46 0.86 4.61
C PRO A 32 13.47 -0.29 4.47
N ASP A 33 14.67 -0.09 4.98
CA ASP A 33 15.73 -1.08 5.10
C ASP A 33 15.59 -1.97 6.36
N LEU A 34 14.74 -1.56 7.30
CA LEU A 34 14.47 -2.30 8.52
C LEU A 34 13.51 -3.49 8.27
N PRO A 35 13.80 -4.68 8.83
CA PRO A 35 12.87 -5.79 8.77
C PRO A 35 11.61 -5.50 9.62
N PRO A 36 10.49 -6.19 9.35
CA PRO A 36 9.32 -6.15 10.23
C PRO A 36 9.68 -6.53 11.67
N CYS A 37 8.95 -6.01 12.66
CA CYS A 37 9.19 -6.35 14.06
C CYS A 37 8.90 -7.83 14.36
N GLU A 38 9.50 -8.36 15.43
CA GLU A 38 9.37 -9.79 15.79
C GLU A 38 7.93 -10.24 16.02
N ASN A 39 7.06 -9.34 16.49
CA ASN A 39 5.63 -9.64 16.66
C ASN A 39 4.94 -9.95 15.32
N VAL A 40 5.27 -9.21 14.26
CA VAL A 40 4.74 -9.46 12.90
C VAL A 40 5.30 -10.77 12.35
N LYS A 41 6.61 -11.00 12.51
CA LYS A 41 7.24 -12.26 12.07
C LYS A 41 6.63 -13.48 12.76
N THR A 42 6.36 -13.37 14.06
CA THR A 42 5.73 -14.44 14.87
C THR A 42 4.29 -14.68 14.44
N ALA A 43 3.50 -13.61 14.24
CA ALA A 43 2.13 -13.74 13.75
C ALA A 43 2.06 -14.43 12.38
N LEU A 44 3.01 -14.10 11.48
CA LEU A 44 3.11 -14.74 10.17
C LEU A 44 3.43 -16.24 10.28
N LYS A 45 4.41 -16.62 11.11
CA LYS A 45 4.74 -18.04 11.36
C LYS A 45 3.52 -18.81 11.89
N ASN A 46 2.84 -18.24 12.89
CA ASN A 46 1.66 -18.85 13.47
C ASN A 46 0.52 -19.04 12.44
N ALA A 47 0.34 -18.10 11.51
CA ALA A 47 -0.67 -18.21 10.46
C ALA A 47 -0.34 -19.37 9.50
N VAL A 48 0.95 -19.55 9.17
CA VAL A 48 1.43 -20.68 8.35
C VAL A 48 1.22 -22.00 9.08
N GLU A 49 1.64 -22.10 10.35
CA GLU A 49 1.49 -23.31 11.17
C GLU A 49 0.02 -23.73 11.35
N LYS A 50 -0.89 -22.75 11.41
CA LYS A 50 -2.33 -22.97 11.52
C LYS A 50 -3.03 -23.20 10.17
N ASN A 51 -2.29 -23.27 9.06
CA ASN A 51 -2.81 -23.43 7.71
C ASN A 51 -3.84 -22.35 7.31
N CYS A 52 -3.61 -21.09 7.69
CA CYS A 52 -4.49 -19.97 7.34
C CYS A 52 -4.34 -19.53 5.87
N PHE A 53 -4.67 -20.41 4.92
CA PHE A 53 -4.53 -20.17 3.46
C PHE A 53 -5.86 -20.04 2.72
N SER A 54 -6.99 -20.34 3.38
CA SER A 54 -8.32 -20.25 2.79
C SER A 54 -8.71 -18.80 2.47
N TYR A 55 -9.72 -18.66 1.61
CA TYR A 55 -10.31 -17.35 1.33
C TYR A 55 -10.75 -16.63 2.60
N THR A 56 -10.59 -15.32 2.58
CA THR A 56 -11.16 -14.41 3.57
C THR A 56 -12.35 -13.67 2.95
N GLU A 57 -13.09 -12.91 3.75
CA GLU A 57 -14.13 -12.04 3.21
C GLU A 57 -13.55 -11.06 2.18
N SER A 58 -14.31 -10.74 1.13
CA SER A 58 -13.85 -9.87 0.04
C SER A 58 -13.43 -8.48 0.50
N LEU A 59 -13.99 -7.98 1.59
CA LEU A 59 -13.63 -6.69 2.18
C LEU A 59 -12.44 -6.76 3.15
N GLY A 60 -11.97 -7.98 3.43
CA GLY A 60 -10.88 -8.27 4.35
C GLY A 60 -11.34 -8.83 5.70
N LEU A 61 -10.36 -9.32 6.46
CA LEU A 61 -10.55 -9.95 7.78
C LEU A 61 -11.32 -9.04 8.76
N PRO A 62 -12.48 -9.48 9.30
CA PRO A 62 -13.28 -8.70 10.24
C PRO A 62 -12.48 -8.18 11.44
N ALA A 63 -11.70 -9.05 12.08
CA ALA A 63 -10.87 -8.69 13.24
C ALA A 63 -9.85 -7.58 12.93
N LEU A 64 -9.29 -7.54 11.71
CA LEU A 64 -8.37 -6.49 11.30
C LEU A 64 -9.12 -5.18 11.04
N ARG A 65 -10.29 -5.23 10.42
CA ARG A 65 -11.15 -4.05 10.21
C ARG A 65 -11.55 -3.41 11.54
N GLU A 66 -11.94 -4.20 12.54
CA GLU A 66 -12.22 -3.70 13.90
C GLU A 66 -11.01 -3.04 14.56
N LYS A 67 -9.82 -3.65 14.42
CA LYS A 67 -8.58 -3.10 14.96
C LYS A 67 -8.20 -1.77 14.30
N ILE A 68 -8.48 -1.62 13.01
CA ILE A 68 -8.31 -0.34 12.29
C ILE A 68 -9.27 0.71 12.86
N CYS A 69 -10.55 0.38 13.11
CA CYS A 69 -11.49 1.32 13.74
C CYS A 69 -10.99 1.80 15.11
N GLN A 70 -10.50 0.87 15.95
CA GLN A 70 -9.91 1.19 17.26
C GLN A 70 -8.66 2.07 17.14
N TYR A 71 -7.84 1.85 16.11
CA TYR A 71 -6.67 2.70 15.84
C TYR A 71 -7.09 4.11 15.46
N TYR A 72 -8.11 4.27 14.61
CA TYR A 72 -8.61 5.59 14.21
C TYR A 72 -9.15 6.39 15.39
N GLU A 73 -9.92 5.75 16.28
CA GLU A 73 -10.44 6.41 17.48
C GLU A 73 -9.31 6.82 18.42
N ARG A 74 -8.36 5.91 18.70
CA ARG A 74 -7.26 6.19 19.63
C ARG A 74 -6.28 7.24 19.11
N THR A 75 -5.95 7.21 17.82
CA THR A 75 -4.89 8.05 17.25
C THR A 75 -5.41 9.38 16.73
N TYR A 76 -6.63 9.41 16.19
CA TYR A 76 -7.18 10.61 15.54
C TYR A 76 -8.47 11.12 16.19
N ALA A 77 -8.99 10.46 17.24
CA ALA A 77 -10.30 10.74 17.81
C ALA A 77 -11.45 10.62 16.79
N VAL A 78 -11.26 9.82 15.73
CA VAL A 78 -12.25 9.61 14.67
C VAL A 78 -12.92 8.26 14.87
N LYS A 79 -14.25 8.27 15.02
CA LYS A 79 -15.06 7.05 15.11
C LYS A 79 -15.50 6.60 13.72
N ILE A 80 -15.09 5.39 13.33
CA ILE A 80 -15.53 4.71 12.11
C ILE A 80 -16.02 3.30 12.43
N THR A 81 -16.83 2.74 11.55
CA THR A 81 -17.38 1.39 11.67
C THR A 81 -16.72 0.44 10.65
N PRO A 82 -16.64 -0.88 10.91
CA PRO A 82 -15.93 -1.83 10.04
C PRO A 82 -16.45 -1.92 8.60
N ASP A 83 -17.71 -1.54 8.33
CA ASP A 83 -18.30 -1.43 6.99
C ASP A 83 -17.68 -0.29 6.16
N ARG A 84 -16.99 0.65 6.80
CA ARG A 84 -16.25 1.75 6.14
C ARG A 84 -14.77 1.42 5.91
N VAL A 85 -14.34 0.18 6.16
CA VAL A 85 -12.94 -0.24 6.02
C VAL A 85 -12.83 -1.35 4.98
N LEU A 86 -12.02 -1.13 3.95
CA LEU A 86 -11.69 -2.11 2.92
C LEU A 86 -10.19 -2.44 2.99
N LEU A 87 -9.84 -3.72 3.08
CA LEU A 87 -8.46 -4.16 2.94
C LEU A 87 -8.10 -4.34 1.47
N THR A 88 -6.93 -3.85 1.07
CA THR A 88 -6.41 -3.90 -0.30
C THR A 88 -4.95 -4.37 -0.29
N PRO A 89 -4.44 -4.92 -1.41
CA PRO A 89 -3.03 -5.26 -1.55
C PRO A 89 -2.17 -3.98 -1.64
N GLY A 90 -1.89 -3.39 -0.48
CA GLY A 90 -1.15 -2.14 -0.35
C GLY A 90 -1.92 -0.92 -0.88
N THR A 91 -1.33 0.24 -0.69
CA THR A 91 -1.96 1.53 -1.03
C THR A 91 -2.23 1.69 -2.53
N SER A 92 -1.41 1.10 -3.40
CA SER A 92 -1.64 1.14 -4.85
C SER A 92 -2.98 0.51 -5.25
N GLY A 93 -3.36 -0.60 -4.62
CA GLY A 93 -4.68 -1.20 -4.82
C GLY A 93 -5.80 -0.30 -4.30
N ALA A 94 -5.60 0.37 -3.18
CA ALA A 94 -6.56 1.33 -2.63
C ALA A 94 -6.82 2.51 -3.58
N PHE A 95 -5.78 3.07 -4.21
CA PHE A 95 -5.94 4.17 -5.18
C PHE A 95 -6.75 3.73 -6.40
N LEU A 96 -6.44 2.55 -6.97
CA LEU A 96 -7.20 2.03 -8.11
C LEU A 96 -8.68 1.86 -7.79
N VAL A 97 -9.01 1.31 -6.61
CA VAL A 97 -10.41 1.18 -6.16
C VAL A 97 -11.05 2.54 -5.94
N ALA A 98 -10.35 3.47 -5.27
CA ALA A 98 -10.87 4.80 -5.00
C ALA A 98 -11.19 5.54 -6.31
N TYR A 99 -10.26 5.58 -7.27
CA TYR A 99 -10.46 6.25 -8.54
C TYR A 99 -11.56 5.59 -9.38
N ALA A 100 -11.65 4.26 -9.39
CA ALA A 100 -12.71 3.56 -10.11
C ALA A 100 -14.11 3.84 -9.54
N LEU A 101 -14.22 4.14 -8.24
CA LEU A 101 -15.49 4.45 -7.57
C LEU A 101 -15.87 5.94 -7.65
N THR A 102 -14.90 6.84 -7.79
CA THR A 102 -15.14 8.29 -7.67
C THR A 102 -14.96 9.09 -8.94
N LEU A 103 -14.27 8.54 -9.96
CA LEU A 103 -13.98 9.25 -11.21
C LEU A 103 -14.67 8.60 -12.41
N ALA A 104 -15.29 9.43 -13.24
CA ALA A 104 -15.80 9.08 -14.55
C ALA A 104 -14.82 9.51 -15.67
N SER A 105 -15.08 9.02 -16.89
CA SER A 105 -14.30 9.43 -18.06
C SER A 105 -14.47 10.93 -18.31
N GLY A 106 -13.35 11.66 -18.33
CA GLY A 106 -13.33 13.11 -18.53
C GLY A 106 -13.25 13.92 -17.24
N ASP A 107 -13.39 13.28 -16.08
CA ASP A 107 -13.17 13.94 -14.79
C ASP A 107 -11.70 14.34 -14.63
N LYS A 108 -11.48 15.39 -13.82
CA LYS A 108 -10.16 15.93 -13.52
C LYS A 108 -9.84 15.68 -12.06
N LEU A 109 -8.69 15.08 -11.79
CA LEU A 109 -8.15 14.92 -10.44
C LEU A 109 -7.06 15.98 -10.20
N GLY A 110 -7.20 16.75 -9.13
CA GLY A 110 -6.17 17.70 -8.71
C GLY A 110 -5.05 17.00 -7.94
N LEU A 111 -3.81 17.19 -8.36
CA LEU A 111 -2.61 16.68 -7.69
C LEU A 111 -1.72 17.86 -7.27
N THR A 112 -1.00 17.70 -6.15
CA THR A 112 0.07 18.64 -5.79
C THR A 112 1.26 18.47 -6.72
N ASP A 113 2.09 19.50 -6.85
CA ASP A 113 3.38 19.40 -7.53
C ASP A 113 4.49 19.81 -6.55
N PRO A 114 5.35 18.88 -6.09
CA PRO A 114 5.41 17.45 -6.47
C PRO A 114 4.31 16.58 -5.82
N SER A 115 4.06 15.40 -6.39
CA SER A 115 3.15 14.37 -5.88
C SER A 115 3.81 12.98 -5.81
N TYR A 116 3.08 12.00 -5.27
CA TYR A 116 3.48 10.61 -5.36
C TYR A 116 3.37 10.11 -6.82
N PRO A 117 4.44 9.55 -7.41
CA PRO A 117 4.48 9.21 -8.85
C PRO A 117 3.43 8.20 -9.35
N CYS A 118 2.78 7.48 -8.44
CA CYS A 118 1.75 6.49 -8.79
C CYS A 118 0.32 7.05 -8.83
N TYR A 119 0.12 8.34 -8.51
CA TYR A 119 -1.16 9.04 -8.68
C TYR A 119 -1.43 9.29 -10.16
#